data_AF-A0AA39U9U0-F1
#
_entry.id   AF-A0AA39U9U0-F1
#
_cell.length_a   1.000
_cell.length_b   1.000
_cell.length_c   1.000
_cell.angle_alpha   90.00
_cell.angle_beta   90.00
_cell.angle_gamma   90.00
#
_symmetry.space_group_name_H-M   'P 1'
#
loop_
_entity.id
_entity.type
_entity.pdbx_description
1 polymer ?
#
loop_
_entity_poly.entity_id
_entity_poly.type
_entity_poly.pdbx_seq_one_letter_code
_entity_poly.pdbx_strand_id
1 'polypeptide(L)'
;RDPRTERPLAPPSPDATSDEIEAFLHRFEEEVKYCGELMQRHFHHNVCFKYGHTSCRFNFPHEYVPRSYYDKETQSVITICCDVLVNYFNDYVMVYCHHNHDMKCILSGKSCKAAMYYITDYITKMNLKTY
;
A
#
# COMPACT_ATOMS: atom_id res chain seq x y z
N ARG A 1 11.46 19.11 3.30
CA ARG A 1 10.74 18.62 4.49
C ARG A 1 10.81 17.11 4.49
N ASP A 2 11.19 16.45 5.58
CA ASP A 2 11.28 14.97 5.62
C ASP A 2 10.26 14.43 6.64
N PRO A 3 9.12 13.88 6.18
CA PRO A 3 8.08 13.42 7.08
C PRO A 3 8.56 12.35 8.07
N ARG A 4 9.62 11.59 7.76
CA ARG A 4 10.17 10.57 8.66
C ARG A 4 10.80 11.14 9.92
N THR A 5 11.12 12.43 9.91
CA THR A 5 11.76 13.15 11.03
C THR A 5 10.79 14.08 11.76
N GLU A 6 9.54 14.10 11.33
CA GLU A 6 8.53 15.06 11.78
C GLU A 6 7.34 14.34 12.40
N ARG A 7 6.62 15.04 13.27
CA ARG A 7 5.36 14.52 13.81
C ARG A 7 4.29 14.55 12.72
N PRO A 8 3.37 13.57 12.71
CA PRO A 8 2.24 13.59 11.79
C PRO A 8 1.31 14.78 12.10
N LEU A 9 0.40 15.06 11.16
CA LEU A 9 -0.63 16.08 11.32
C LEU A 9 -1.44 15.80 12.60
N ALA A 10 -1.58 16.82 13.46
CA ALA A 10 -2.40 16.67 14.67
C ALA A 10 -3.88 16.58 14.27
N PRO A 11 -4.64 15.59 14.78
CA PRO A 11 -6.08 15.53 14.53
C PRO A 11 -6.78 16.73 15.16
N PRO A 12 -7.95 17.14 14.63
CA PRO A 12 -8.72 18.23 15.19
C PRO A 12 -9.19 17.89 16.62
N SER A 13 -9.34 18.91 17.46
CA SER A 13 -9.92 18.78 18.80
C SER A 13 -11.37 18.25 18.71
N PRO A 14 -11.88 17.52 19.72
CA PRO A 14 -13.30 17.18 19.79
C PRO A 14 -14.24 18.40 19.71
N ASP A 15 -13.77 19.56 20.16
CA ASP A 15 -14.50 20.84 20.14
C ASP A 15 -14.16 21.71 18.92
N ALA A 16 -13.49 21.15 17.91
CA ALA A 16 -13.11 21.89 16.71
C ALA A 16 -14.34 22.42 15.96
N THR A 17 -14.22 23.65 15.49
CA THR A 17 -15.20 24.29 14.61
C THR A 17 -15.22 23.63 13.24
N SER A 18 -16.29 23.84 12.48
CA SER A 18 -16.39 23.34 11.09
C SER A 18 -15.24 23.83 10.21
N ASP A 19 -14.84 25.10 10.36
CA ASP A 19 -13.74 25.70 9.60
C ASP A 19 -12.39 25.04 9.94
N GLU A 20 -12.16 24.70 11.22
CA GLU A 20 -10.95 24.00 11.65
C GLU A 20 -10.90 22.56 11.13
N ILE A 21 -12.06 21.88 11.09
CA ILE A 21 -12.17 20.54 10.50
C ILE A 21 -11.89 20.60 9.00
N GLU A 22 -12.46 21.57 8.28
CA GLU A 22 -12.22 21.76 6.85
C GLU A 22 -10.73 22.05 6.56
N ALA A 23 -10.12 22.96 7.35
CA ALA A 23 -8.70 23.25 7.24
C ALA A 23 -7.80 22.04 7.56
N PHE A 24 -8.23 21.16 8.49
CA PHE A 24 -7.55 19.90 8.73
C PHE A 24 -7.66 18.95 7.54
N LEU A 25 -8.86 18.77 6.98
CA LEU A 25 -9.10 17.88 5.84
C LEU A 25 -8.29 18.32 4.61
N HIS A 26 -8.25 19.62 4.31
CA HIS A 26 -7.42 20.14 3.23
C HIS A 26 -5.94 19.79 3.43
N ARG A 27 -5.39 20.05 4.63
CA ARG A 27 -4.00 19.69 4.94
C ARG A 27 -3.77 18.18 4.89
N PHE A 28 -4.74 17.37 5.33
CA PHE A 28 -4.64 15.92 5.28
C PHE A 28 -4.51 15.44 3.83
N GLU A 29 -5.29 15.97 2.90
CA GLU A 29 -5.17 15.63 1.47
C GLU A 29 -3.81 16.04 0.88
N GLU A 30 -3.30 17.22 1.25
CA GLU A 30 -1.95 17.67 0.85
C GLU A 30 -0.87 16.72 1.38
N GLU A 31 -0.99 16.29 2.65
CA GLU A 31 -0.08 15.33 3.28
C GLU A 31 -0.13 13.96 2.61
N VAL A 32 -1.32 13.47 2.28
CA VAL A 32 -1.51 12.21 1.54
C VAL A 32 -0.80 12.29 0.19
N LYS A 33 -1.00 13.37 -0.56
CA LYS A 33 -0.36 13.53 -1.87
C LYS A 33 1.16 13.63 -1.74
N TYR A 34 1.65 14.46 -0.82
CA TYR A 34 3.08 14.66 -0.61
C TYR A 34 3.79 13.36 -0.18
N CYS A 35 3.26 12.69 0.86
CA CYS A 35 3.84 11.45 1.36
C CYS A 35 3.66 10.29 0.38
N GLY A 36 2.52 10.21 -0.31
CA GLY A 36 2.27 9.20 -1.34
C GLY A 36 3.31 9.24 -2.46
N GLU A 37 3.56 10.44 -3.00
CA GLU A 37 4.58 10.64 -4.04
C GLU A 37 6.00 10.33 -3.53
N LEU A 38 6.33 10.78 -2.32
CA LEU A 38 7.66 10.62 -1.76
C LEU A 38 7.97 9.18 -1.32
N MET A 39 6.96 8.43 -0.88
CA MET A 39 7.18 7.16 -0.16
C MET A 39 6.59 5.94 -0.83
N GLN A 40 5.54 6.08 -1.64
CA GLN A 40 4.89 4.94 -2.30
C GLN A 40 5.22 4.80 -3.76
N ARG A 41 5.77 5.86 -4.38
CA ARG A 41 6.21 5.78 -5.77
C ARG A 41 7.39 4.83 -5.88
N HIS A 42 7.21 3.81 -6.69
CA HIS A 42 8.22 2.81 -7.00
C HIS A 42 9.19 3.35 -8.04
N PHE A 43 10.47 3.21 -7.74
CA PHE A 43 11.56 3.38 -8.68
C PHE A 43 12.36 2.08 -8.74
N HIS A 44 12.73 1.64 -9.94
CA HIS A 44 13.56 0.44 -10.04
C HIS A 44 14.94 0.69 -9.46
N HIS A 45 15.29 -0.18 -8.52
CA HIS A 45 16.60 -0.25 -7.89
C HIS A 45 17.15 -1.68 -8.04
N ASN A 46 18.43 -1.88 -7.76
CA ASN A 46 19.09 -3.19 -7.86
C ASN A 46 18.36 -4.31 -7.08
N VAL A 47 17.69 -3.95 -5.96
CA VAL A 47 16.88 -4.88 -5.17
C VAL A 47 15.68 -5.47 -5.91
N CYS A 48 15.22 -4.84 -7.00
CA CYS A 48 14.13 -5.33 -7.84
C CYS A 48 14.52 -6.61 -8.60
N PHE A 49 15.82 -6.75 -8.90
CA PHE A 49 16.37 -7.83 -9.73
C PHE A 49 17.21 -8.81 -8.90
N LYS A 50 17.14 -8.68 -7.56
CA LYS A 50 17.81 -9.61 -6.64
C LYS A 50 17.23 -11.01 -6.80
N TYR A 51 18.02 -12.03 -6.51
CA TYR A 51 17.64 -13.45 -6.58
C TYR A 51 17.30 -13.97 -8.00
N GLY A 52 17.93 -13.38 -9.02
CA GLY A 52 17.78 -13.85 -10.41
C GLY A 52 16.47 -13.43 -11.09
N HIS A 53 15.73 -12.50 -10.49
CA HIS A 53 14.54 -11.93 -11.12
C HIS A 53 14.93 -11.11 -12.37
N THR A 54 14.37 -11.48 -13.52
CA THR A 54 14.53 -10.77 -14.80
C THR A 54 13.59 -9.57 -14.94
N SER A 55 12.55 -9.50 -14.10
CA SER A 55 11.60 -8.41 -13.98
C SER A 55 11.57 -7.89 -12.54
N CYS A 56 10.80 -6.83 -12.27
CA CYS A 56 10.70 -6.31 -10.91
C CYS A 56 10.06 -7.33 -9.96
N ARG A 57 10.82 -7.83 -8.97
CA ARG A 57 10.31 -8.80 -7.98
C ARG A 57 9.15 -8.29 -7.13
N PHE A 58 8.90 -6.98 -7.13
CA PHE A 58 7.77 -6.34 -6.44
C PHE A 58 6.53 -6.22 -7.32
N ASN A 59 6.53 -6.80 -8.54
CA ASN A 59 5.43 -6.80 -9.49
C ASN A 59 4.97 -5.39 -9.91
N PHE A 60 5.96 -4.54 -10.19
CA PHE A 60 5.76 -3.26 -10.88
C PHE A 60 6.11 -3.38 -12.38
N PRO A 61 5.38 -2.67 -13.27
CA PRO A 61 4.19 -1.87 -12.99
C PRO A 61 2.98 -2.75 -12.57
N HIS A 62 2.09 -2.19 -11.76
CA HIS A 62 0.79 -2.80 -11.48
C HIS A 62 -0.10 -2.78 -12.74
N GLU A 63 -1.18 -3.55 -12.71
CA GLU A 63 -2.19 -3.49 -13.76
C GLU A 63 -2.95 -2.16 -13.70
N TYR A 64 -3.08 -1.49 -14.86
CA TYR A 64 -3.89 -0.28 -14.96
C TYR A 64 -5.37 -0.66 -14.97
N VAL A 65 -6.12 -0.16 -13.97
CA VAL A 65 -7.55 -0.43 -13.81
C VAL A 65 -8.28 0.91 -13.75
N PRO A 66 -9.01 1.33 -14.81
CA PRO A 66 -9.62 2.67 -14.87
C PRO A 66 -10.85 2.83 -13.97
N ARG A 67 -11.46 1.73 -13.53
CA ARG A 67 -12.58 1.72 -12.58
C ARG A 67 -12.62 0.41 -11.83
N SER A 68 -13.02 0.47 -10.55
CA SER A 68 -13.24 -0.74 -9.76
C SER A 68 -14.36 -1.60 -10.38
N TYR A 69 -14.21 -2.93 -10.37
CA TYR A 69 -15.22 -3.86 -10.87
C TYR A 69 -15.16 -5.20 -10.12
N TYR A 70 -16.27 -5.95 -10.18
CA TYR A 70 -16.30 -7.33 -9.69
C TYR A 70 -15.97 -8.29 -10.84
N ASP A 71 -14.94 -9.10 -10.65
CA ASP A 71 -14.61 -10.21 -11.54
C ASP A 71 -15.36 -11.47 -11.12
N LYS A 72 -16.22 -11.96 -12.01
CA LYS A 72 -17.05 -13.14 -11.78
C LYS A 72 -16.25 -14.44 -11.81
N GLU A 73 -15.15 -14.50 -12.56
CA GLU A 73 -14.35 -15.72 -12.70
C GLU A 73 -13.56 -15.97 -11.42
N THR A 74 -12.86 -14.94 -10.92
CA THR A 74 -12.07 -15.04 -9.69
C THR A 74 -12.86 -14.74 -8.41
N GLN A 75 -14.15 -14.36 -8.55
CA GLN A 75 -15.03 -13.93 -7.47
C GLN A 75 -14.42 -12.82 -6.59
N SER A 76 -13.70 -11.89 -7.21
CA SER A 76 -12.91 -10.87 -6.51
C SER A 76 -13.33 -9.46 -6.95
N VAL A 77 -13.23 -8.50 -6.03
CA VAL A 77 -13.39 -7.07 -6.38
C VAL A 77 -12.02 -6.53 -6.76
N ILE A 78 -11.87 -6.08 -8.00
CA ILE A 78 -10.68 -5.40 -8.47
C ILE A 78 -10.87 -3.91 -8.23
N THR A 79 -9.93 -3.29 -7.54
CA THR A 79 -9.96 -1.86 -7.22
C THR A 79 -9.31 -1.05 -8.34
N ILE A 80 -9.79 0.17 -8.53
CA ILE A 80 -9.18 1.16 -9.43
C ILE A 80 -7.67 1.31 -9.14
N CYS A 81 -6.86 1.37 -10.21
CA CYS A 81 -5.43 1.61 -10.17
C CYS A 81 -5.06 2.50 -11.37
N CYS A 82 -5.01 3.80 -11.14
CA CYS A 82 -4.72 4.79 -12.19
C CYS A 82 -3.23 5.13 -12.32
N ASP A 83 -2.44 4.88 -11.28
CA ASP A 83 -0.98 5.02 -11.29
C ASP A 83 -0.34 3.67 -10.99
N VAL A 84 0.20 3.05 -12.03
CA VAL A 84 0.75 1.70 -11.98
C VAL A 84 2.09 1.61 -11.27
N LEU A 85 2.69 2.75 -10.89
CA LEU A 85 3.97 2.82 -10.20
C LEU A 85 3.84 3.27 -8.75
N VAL A 86 2.63 3.29 -8.20
CA VAL A 86 2.37 3.62 -6.80
C VAL A 86 1.81 2.39 -6.09
N ASN A 87 2.35 2.05 -4.92
CA ASN A 87 1.80 0.98 -4.08
C ASN A 87 0.31 1.22 -3.76
N TYR A 88 -0.43 0.17 -3.48
CA TYR A 88 -1.72 0.31 -2.83
C TYR A 88 -1.52 0.76 -1.38
N PHE A 89 -2.05 1.93 -1.03
CA PHE A 89 -1.84 2.54 0.29
C PHE A 89 -3.15 3.02 0.91
N ASN A 90 -3.11 3.37 2.20
CA ASN A 90 -4.23 3.91 2.95
C ASN A 90 -3.79 5.26 3.48
N ASP A 91 -4.62 6.26 3.24
CA ASP A 91 -4.34 7.65 3.54
C ASP A 91 -3.97 7.87 5.01
N TYR A 92 -4.68 7.21 5.94
CA TYR A 92 -4.39 7.33 7.37
C TYR A 92 -3.06 6.68 7.74
N VAL A 93 -2.80 5.46 7.27
CA VAL A 93 -1.51 4.80 7.51
C VAL A 93 -0.37 5.63 6.91
N MET A 94 -0.60 6.28 5.76
CA MET A 94 0.37 7.19 5.15
C MET A 94 0.72 8.35 6.07
N VAL A 95 -0.30 9.13 6.43
CA VAL A 95 -0.14 10.42 7.13
C VAL A 95 0.33 10.21 8.55
N TYR A 96 -0.06 9.11 9.22
CA TYR A 96 0.29 8.91 10.62
C TYR A 96 1.53 8.04 10.82
N CYS A 97 1.94 7.24 9.84
CA CYS A 97 3.10 6.36 9.98
C CYS A 97 4.28 6.72 9.08
N HIS A 98 4.10 7.54 8.03
CA HIS A 98 5.17 8.06 7.18
C HIS A 98 6.15 6.99 6.66
N HIS A 99 5.64 5.83 6.25
CA HIS A 99 6.47 4.75 5.69
C HIS A 99 5.86 4.11 4.43
N ASN A 100 6.73 3.50 3.62
CA ASN A 100 6.31 2.65 2.51
C ASN A 100 5.43 1.51 3.04
N HIS A 101 4.28 1.28 2.41
CA HIS A 101 3.41 0.16 2.74
C HIS A 101 2.62 -0.24 1.50
N ASP A 102 2.34 -1.54 1.38
CA ASP A 102 1.57 -2.12 0.28
C ASP A 102 0.42 -2.92 0.90
N MET A 103 -0.81 -2.45 0.70
CA MET A 103 -2.02 -3.11 1.19
C MET A 103 -2.79 -3.74 0.06
N LYS A 104 -3.04 -5.05 0.19
CA LYS A 104 -3.83 -5.80 -0.77
C LYS A 104 -5.03 -6.41 -0.08
N CYS A 105 -6.19 -6.26 -0.70
CA CYS A 105 -7.39 -6.95 -0.24
C CYS A 105 -7.34 -8.41 -0.68
N ILE A 106 -7.54 -9.33 0.26
CA ILE A 106 -7.62 -10.76 -0.03
C ILE A 106 -9.08 -11.15 -0.12
N LEU A 107 -9.61 -11.18 -1.34
CA LEU A 107 -11.06 -11.24 -1.59
C LEU A 107 -11.58 -12.58 -2.08
N SER A 108 -10.70 -13.54 -2.41
CA SER A 108 -11.10 -14.89 -2.80
C SER A 108 -10.56 -15.95 -1.84
N GLY A 109 -11.30 -17.05 -1.68
CA GLY A 109 -10.86 -18.18 -0.85
C GLY A 109 -9.53 -18.78 -1.30
N LYS A 110 -9.23 -18.75 -2.60
CA LYS A 110 -7.93 -19.19 -3.16
C LYS A 110 -6.79 -18.26 -2.72
N SER A 111 -6.98 -16.95 -2.85
CA SER A 111 -5.99 -15.95 -2.42
C SER A 111 -5.80 -15.98 -0.90
N CYS A 112 -6.89 -16.19 -0.15
CA CYS A 112 -6.85 -16.36 1.30
C CYS A 112 -6.01 -17.57 1.71
N LYS A 113 -6.27 -18.75 1.13
CA LYS A 113 -5.44 -19.93 1.39
C LYS A 113 -3.97 -19.70 1.04
N ALA A 114 -3.68 -19.11 -0.12
CA ALA A 114 -2.30 -18.81 -0.52
C ALA A 114 -1.60 -17.87 0.47
N ALA A 115 -2.28 -16.80 0.90
CA ALA A 115 -1.76 -15.89 1.91
C ALA A 115 -1.54 -16.57 3.27
N MET A 116 -2.48 -17.42 3.71
CA MET A 116 -2.33 -18.19 4.94
C MET A 116 -1.10 -19.11 4.90
N TYR A 117 -0.89 -19.84 3.80
CA TYR A 117 0.30 -20.68 3.64
C TYR A 117 1.58 -19.85 3.67
N TYR A 118 1.63 -18.74 2.93
CA TYR A 118 2.78 -17.85 2.91
C TYR A 118 3.11 -17.27 4.30
N ILE A 119 2.11 -16.76 5.01
CA ILE A 119 2.27 -16.20 6.36
C ILE A 119 2.74 -17.29 7.32
N THR A 120 2.13 -18.48 7.26
CA THR A 120 2.49 -19.61 8.14
C THR A 120 3.94 -20.03 7.90
N ASP A 121 4.34 -20.23 6.63
CA ASP A 121 5.70 -20.61 6.27
C ASP A 121 6.72 -19.57 6.74
N TYR A 122 6.41 -18.29 6.54
CA TYR A 122 7.27 -17.18 6.98
C TYR A 122 7.40 -17.08 8.50
N ILE A 123 6.30 -17.18 9.25
CA ILE A 123 6.31 -17.09 10.72
C ILE A 123 6.99 -18.30 11.33
N THR A 124 6.64 -19.49 10.87
CA THR A 124 7.19 -20.74 11.43
C THR A 124 8.66 -20.93 11.03
N LYS A 125 9.11 -20.27 9.95
CA LYS A 125 10.44 -20.47 9.35
C LYS A 125 10.77 -21.95 9.22
N MET A 126 9.75 -22.77 8.92
CA MET A 126 9.94 -24.20 8.77
C MET A 126 10.92 -24.39 7.63
N ASN A 127 12.17 -24.75 7.97
CA ASN A 127 13.17 -25.10 6.99
C ASN A 127 12.74 -26.42 6.33
N LEU A 128 11.84 -26.36 5.37
CA LEU A 128 11.61 -27.46 4.43
C LEU A 128 12.81 -27.50 3.46
N LYS A 129 14.00 -27.75 4.02
CA LYS A 129 15.12 -28.27 3.27
C LYS A 129 14.97 -29.79 3.27
N THR A 130 14.17 -30.30 2.35
CA THR A 130 14.31 -31.69 1.91
C THR A 130 15.53 -31.72 0.99
N TYR A 131 16.69 -32.02 1.57
CA TYR A 131 17.84 -32.52 0.83
C TYR A 131 17.53 -33.91 0.28
#